data_AF-A0A379VXH8-F1
#
_entry.id   AF-A0A379VXH8-F1
#
_cell.length_a   1.000
_cell.length_b   1.000
_cell.length_c   1.000
_cell.angle_alpha   90.00
_cell.angle_beta   90.00
_cell.angle_gamma   90.00
#
_symmetry.space_group_name_H-M   'P 1'
#
loop_
_entity.id
_entity.type
_entity.pdbx_description
1 polymer ?
#
loop_
_entity_poly.entity_id
_entity_poly.type
_entity_poly.pdbx_seq_one_letter_code
_entity_poly.pdbx_strand_id
1 'polypeptide(L)'
;MLWRRKDGGETREYQNTTYEYERPASTALAELAPLNNFYAGGHKVEIEQIDLKVSEPENWRICSHCNYSENIDQTGDQHKYCPKCGTPGWADAGQKTTLLKLRQVYARSSARDSQISDESDSREPAFFQRQLLVSFEKEDVSAAYAIDEGEIPFGFEFLSKVTLRDINFGKMADDANELMIAGEAKKRTGFKVCLGCGMVQRPRDHEPRHDLSCKYRAEPEKAKFEDYLYLYRQLESEALRILLPVTSYSNDRVVEASLGAAIQLGLKHYFKGNVDHLKGVVYREPENEGESWRQYLVIYDTVPGGTGSLKELMRTPDNLLKLLELAYKALVECSCNHDTHKDGCYRCVYAYRDRGRMKYVSRDQARLLLAKILKASASIRVIDSIKNISLDAMMGSELEKRFIHCLQDNKNLLVSRSYAHQNAGWIINTRTEPAMSWHLKAQVDLGVKEGVGILSRPDYVLYPLMQSEKIKPVAIFLDGFAFHKDSVSDDVQKRQAIKDSGNFLGMDSDLGRPSRTRY
;
A
#
# COMPACT_ATOMS: atom_id res chain seq x y z
N MET A 1 -13.83 -34.15 7.28
CA MET A 1 -14.48 -35.48 7.44
C MET A 1 -14.31 -36.26 6.16
N LEU A 2 -13.82 -37.49 6.24
CA LEU A 2 -13.73 -38.40 5.11
C LEU A 2 -14.75 -39.52 5.26
N TRP A 3 -15.42 -39.89 4.19
CA TRP A 3 -16.40 -40.97 4.20
C TRP A 3 -16.04 -42.05 3.18
N ARG A 4 -16.31 -43.32 3.52
CA ARG A 4 -16.24 -44.45 2.59
C ARG A 4 -17.45 -45.35 2.78
N ARG A 5 -17.92 -45.96 1.70
CA ARG A 5 -18.96 -47.00 1.79
C ARG A 5 -18.34 -48.26 2.38
N LYS A 6 -19.06 -48.96 3.27
CA LYS A 6 -18.64 -50.29 3.76
C LYS A 6 -18.93 -51.35 2.70
N ASP A 7 -18.01 -52.29 2.52
CA ASP A 7 -18.20 -53.44 1.64
C ASP A 7 -18.98 -54.56 2.37
N GLY A 8 -19.95 -55.19 1.69
CA GLY A 8 -20.55 -56.46 2.13
C GLY A 8 -21.95 -56.45 2.77
N GLY A 9 -22.77 -55.39 2.63
CA GLY A 9 -24.16 -55.37 3.12
C GLY A 9 -25.20 -54.97 2.08
N GLU A 10 -26.44 -55.49 2.19
CA GLU A 10 -27.59 -55.11 1.35
C GLU A 10 -28.03 -53.64 1.59
N THR A 11 -27.68 -53.05 2.74
CA THR A 11 -27.94 -51.66 3.10
C THR A 11 -26.74 -50.75 2.86
N ARG A 12 -26.99 -49.51 2.41
CA ARG A 12 -25.94 -48.49 2.17
C ARG A 12 -25.40 -47.94 3.50
N GLU A 13 -24.45 -48.65 4.12
CA GLU A 13 -23.72 -48.15 5.28
C GLU A 13 -22.46 -47.37 4.90
N TYR A 14 -22.25 -46.23 5.56
CA TYR A 14 -21.06 -45.38 5.40
C TYR A 14 -20.23 -45.37 6.68
N GLN A 15 -18.91 -45.42 6.53
CA GLN A 15 -17.96 -45.19 7.61
C GLN A 15 -17.39 -43.78 7.47
N ASN A 16 -17.52 -42.97 8.52
CA ASN A 16 -16.98 -41.62 8.60
C ASN A 16 -15.74 -41.58 9.48
N THR A 17 -14.73 -40.84 9.06
CA THR A 17 -13.53 -40.53 9.85
C THR A 17 -13.35 -39.02 9.91
N THR A 18 -13.19 -38.47 11.11
CA THR A 18 -13.00 -37.03 11.32
C THR A 18 -11.56 -36.75 11.69
N TYR A 19 -11.00 -35.70 11.11
CA TYR A 19 -9.67 -35.20 11.41
C TYR A 19 -9.81 -33.72 11.77
N GLU A 20 -9.11 -33.30 12.81
CA GLU A 20 -9.09 -31.93 13.30
C GLU A 20 -7.68 -31.36 13.10
N TYR A 21 -7.62 -30.15 12.56
CA TYR A 21 -6.37 -29.46 12.27
C TYR A 21 -6.48 -28.01 12.72
N GLU A 22 -5.46 -27.54 13.44
CA GLU A 22 -5.33 -26.14 13.79
C GLU A 22 -4.34 -25.44 12.87
N ARG A 23 -4.59 -24.15 12.62
CA ARG A 23 -3.70 -23.27 11.86
C ARG A 23 -3.58 -21.92 12.56
N PRO A 24 -2.39 -21.30 12.54
CA PRO A 24 -2.26 -19.90 12.95
C PRO A 24 -3.24 -19.03 12.18
N ALA A 25 -3.96 -18.15 12.88
CA ALA A 25 -5.03 -17.34 12.29
C ALA A 25 -4.57 -16.54 11.05
N SER A 26 -3.31 -16.08 11.04
CA SER A 26 -2.70 -15.33 9.94
C SER A 26 -2.61 -16.12 8.62
N THR A 27 -2.35 -17.43 8.70
CA THR A 27 -2.29 -18.34 7.55
C THR A 27 -3.67 -18.90 7.22
N ALA A 28 -4.47 -19.20 8.25
CA ALA A 28 -5.82 -19.74 8.12
C ALA A 28 -6.71 -18.89 7.20
N LEU A 29 -6.56 -17.57 7.24
CA LEU A 29 -7.38 -16.67 6.43
C LEU A 29 -7.25 -16.90 4.92
N ALA A 30 -6.14 -17.48 4.44
CA ALA A 30 -5.98 -17.89 3.03
C ALA A 30 -6.02 -19.41 2.86
N GLU A 31 -5.35 -20.17 3.73
CA GLU A 31 -5.26 -21.63 3.63
C GLU A 31 -6.61 -22.31 3.86
N LEU A 32 -7.40 -21.81 4.81
CA LEU A 32 -8.73 -22.32 5.16
C LEU A 32 -9.85 -21.47 4.56
N ALA A 33 -9.54 -20.61 3.59
CA ALA A 33 -10.56 -19.85 2.88
C ALA A 33 -11.49 -20.78 2.08
N PRO A 34 -12.78 -20.45 1.96
CA PRO A 34 -13.71 -21.23 1.17
C PRO A 34 -13.25 -21.44 -0.28
N LEU A 35 -13.56 -22.62 -0.81
CA LEU A 35 -13.17 -23.07 -2.15
C LEU A 35 -11.65 -23.09 -2.37
N ASN A 36 -10.87 -23.11 -1.28
CA ASN A 36 -9.46 -23.45 -1.32
C ASN A 36 -9.26 -24.95 -1.08
N ASN A 37 -8.17 -25.48 -1.64
CA ASN A 37 -7.73 -26.83 -1.34
C ASN A 37 -6.82 -26.81 -0.11
N PHE A 38 -7.19 -27.62 0.89
CA PHE A 38 -6.42 -27.88 2.09
C PHE A 38 -5.74 -29.24 1.97
N TYR A 39 -4.44 -29.27 2.28
CA TYR A 39 -3.59 -30.45 2.15
C TYR A 39 -3.10 -30.86 3.54
N ALA A 40 -3.50 -32.04 4.01
CA ALA A 40 -3.05 -32.57 5.30
C ALA A 40 -3.20 -34.09 5.38
N GLY A 41 -2.26 -34.77 6.03
CA GLY A 41 -2.33 -36.21 6.28
C GLY A 41 -2.43 -37.09 5.03
N GLY A 42 -1.83 -36.67 3.91
CA GLY A 42 -1.94 -37.38 2.62
C GLY A 42 -3.25 -37.13 1.85
N HIS A 43 -4.07 -36.18 2.32
CA HIS A 43 -5.35 -35.85 1.72
C HIS A 43 -5.38 -34.42 1.15
N LYS A 44 -6.03 -34.25 0.00
CA LYS A 44 -6.46 -32.98 -0.61
C LYS A 44 -7.98 -32.86 -0.43
N VAL A 45 -8.43 -31.82 0.27
CA VAL A 45 -9.87 -31.55 0.48
C VAL A 45 -10.20 -30.10 0.21
N GLU A 46 -11.34 -29.82 -0.41
CA GLU A 46 -11.81 -28.45 -0.63
C GLU A 46 -12.60 -27.97 0.60
N ILE A 47 -12.30 -26.76 1.08
CA ILE A 47 -13.09 -26.10 2.11
C ILE A 47 -14.45 -25.70 1.53
N GLU A 48 -15.54 -26.27 2.06
CA GLU A 48 -16.87 -26.11 1.46
C GLU A 48 -17.91 -25.44 2.39
N GLN A 49 -17.60 -25.31 3.68
CA GLN A 49 -18.54 -24.83 4.67
C GLN A 49 -17.85 -24.00 5.74
N ILE A 50 -18.46 -22.88 6.12
CA ILE A 50 -18.07 -22.09 7.30
C ILE A 50 -18.99 -22.46 8.46
N ASP A 51 -18.43 -22.61 9.66
CA ASP A 51 -19.26 -22.84 10.84
C ASP A 51 -19.86 -21.54 11.36
N LEU A 52 -21.12 -21.29 10.99
CA LEU A 52 -21.86 -20.10 11.43
C LEU A 52 -22.29 -20.14 12.90
N LYS A 53 -22.14 -21.27 13.61
CA LYS A 53 -22.51 -21.38 15.03
C LYS A 53 -21.44 -20.83 15.96
N VAL A 54 -20.18 -20.86 15.53
CA VAL A 54 -19.04 -20.36 16.32
C VAL A 54 -18.63 -18.95 15.94
N SER A 55 -19.03 -18.49 14.76
CA SER A 55 -18.93 -17.10 14.33
C SER A 55 -20.10 -16.73 13.44
N GLU A 56 -20.76 -15.63 13.77
CA GLU A 56 -21.86 -15.10 12.97
C GLU A 56 -21.34 -14.02 12.00
N PRO A 57 -22.01 -13.79 10.86
CA PRO A 57 -21.76 -12.62 10.03
C PRO A 57 -22.11 -11.33 10.78
N GLU A 58 -21.24 -10.33 10.67
CA GLU A 58 -21.35 -9.02 11.32
C GLU A 58 -21.40 -7.93 10.25
N ASN A 59 -22.15 -6.87 10.50
CA ASN A 59 -22.15 -5.68 9.66
C ASN A 59 -21.03 -4.75 10.08
N TRP A 60 -20.21 -4.36 9.10
CA TRP A 60 -19.10 -3.45 9.29
C TRP A 60 -19.19 -2.29 8.32
N ARG A 61 -18.80 -1.10 8.77
CA ARG A 61 -18.37 -0.05 7.85
C ARG A 61 -16.86 -0.07 7.69
N ILE A 62 -16.42 0.01 6.44
CA ILE A 62 -15.00 0.13 6.08
C ILE A 62 -14.83 1.45 5.34
N CYS A 63 -13.80 2.22 5.66
CA CYS A 63 -13.61 3.51 5.01
C CYS A 63 -13.03 3.34 3.60
N SER A 64 -13.63 4.05 2.64
CA SER A 64 -13.13 4.13 1.27
C SER A 64 -11.80 4.85 1.15
N HIS A 65 -11.47 5.70 2.14
CA HIS A 65 -10.36 6.63 2.07
C HIS A 65 -9.25 6.29 3.06
N CYS A 66 -9.52 6.10 4.36
CA CYS A 66 -8.49 5.69 5.34
C CYS A 66 -8.64 4.22 5.77
N ASN A 67 -7.84 3.79 6.75
CA ASN A 67 -7.82 2.41 7.23
C ASN A 67 -8.86 2.13 8.34
N TYR A 68 -9.67 3.14 8.68
CA TYR A 68 -10.70 3.00 9.71
C TYR A 68 -11.81 2.03 9.28
N SER A 69 -12.23 1.19 10.22
CA SER A 69 -13.38 0.30 10.06
C SER A 69 -14.00 -0.02 11.42
N GLU A 70 -15.33 -0.11 11.47
CA GLU A 70 -16.10 -0.29 12.70
C GLU A 70 -17.22 -1.33 12.54
N ASN A 71 -17.46 -2.10 13.60
CA ASN A 71 -18.56 -3.05 13.67
C ASN A 71 -19.83 -2.30 14.10
N ILE A 72 -20.71 -2.04 13.15
CA ILE A 72 -21.91 -1.24 13.39
C ILE A 72 -23.03 -2.02 14.09
N ASP A 73 -22.94 -3.35 14.18
CA ASP A 73 -23.84 -4.12 15.05
C ASP A 73 -23.52 -3.87 16.54
N GLN A 74 -22.27 -3.52 16.86
CA GLN A 74 -21.83 -3.21 18.22
C GLN A 74 -21.91 -1.71 18.54
N THR A 75 -21.48 -0.85 17.62
CA THR A 75 -21.40 0.61 17.87
C THR A 75 -22.65 1.37 17.45
N GLY A 76 -23.50 0.76 16.61
CA GLY A 76 -24.55 1.45 15.88
C GLY A 76 -24.02 2.19 14.64
N ASP A 77 -24.88 2.36 13.63
CA ASP A 77 -24.55 3.01 12.36
C ASP A 77 -24.92 4.50 12.40
N GLN A 78 -24.20 5.29 13.20
CA GLN A 78 -24.58 6.68 13.54
C GLN A 78 -23.82 7.74 12.72
N HIS A 79 -22.66 7.39 12.18
CA HIS A 79 -21.76 8.34 11.54
C HIS A 79 -22.12 8.56 10.07
N LYS A 80 -22.30 9.83 9.67
CA LYS A 80 -22.50 10.24 8.27
C LYS A 80 -21.19 10.44 7.50
N TYR A 81 -20.09 10.60 8.21
CA TYR A 81 -18.74 10.82 7.68
C TYR A 81 -17.76 9.92 8.43
N CYS A 82 -16.64 9.56 7.81
CA CYS A 82 -15.66 8.73 8.50
C CYS A 82 -15.13 9.47 9.75
N PRO A 83 -15.20 8.90 10.95
CA PRO A 83 -14.78 9.59 12.17
C PRO A 83 -13.25 9.84 12.24
N LYS A 84 -12.45 9.16 11.40
CA LYS A 84 -10.99 9.34 11.37
C LYS A 84 -10.49 10.32 10.31
N CYS A 85 -11.07 10.29 9.10
CA CYS A 85 -10.58 11.12 7.99
C CYS A 85 -11.62 12.07 7.40
N GLY A 86 -12.86 12.09 7.92
CA GLY A 86 -13.90 13.02 7.48
C GLY A 86 -14.54 12.69 6.13
N THR A 87 -14.12 11.65 5.40
CA THR A 87 -14.65 11.39 4.05
C THR A 87 -16.17 11.15 4.07
N PRO A 88 -16.94 11.80 3.17
CA PRO A 88 -18.37 11.56 3.02
C PRO A 88 -18.69 10.18 2.43
N GLY A 89 -17.75 9.57 1.69
CA GLY A 89 -17.92 8.23 1.12
C GLY A 89 -18.14 7.15 2.18
N TRP A 90 -17.90 7.46 3.46
CA TRP A 90 -18.28 6.62 4.58
C TRP A 90 -19.76 6.24 4.58
N ALA A 91 -20.66 7.14 4.17
CA ALA A 91 -22.11 6.90 4.18
C ALA A 91 -22.58 5.98 3.05
N ASP A 92 -21.74 5.72 2.03
CA ASP A 92 -22.10 4.93 0.87
C ASP A 92 -22.56 3.53 1.28
N ALA A 93 -23.62 3.03 0.64
CA ALA A 93 -24.17 1.71 0.94
C ALA A 93 -23.15 0.59 0.68
N GLY A 94 -22.28 0.75 -0.31
CA GLY A 94 -21.20 -0.20 -0.61
C GLY A 94 -20.10 -0.26 0.45
N GLN A 95 -19.97 0.76 1.30
CA GLN A 95 -19.02 0.76 2.42
C GLN A 95 -19.55 0.03 3.65
N LYS A 96 -20.83 -0.34 3.66
CA LYS A 96 -21.39 -1.31 4.59
C LYS A 96 -21.20 -2.72 4.02
N THR A 97 -20.41 -3.52 4.71
CA THR A 97 -19.98 -4.86 4.27
C THR A 97 -20.28 -5.90 5.33
N THR A 98 -20.53 -7.14 4.91
CA THR A 98 -20.70 -8.26 5.82
C THR A 98 -19.35 -8.95 6.03
N LEU A 99 -18.81 -8.89 7.25
CA LEU A 99 -17.58 -9.59 7.62
C LEU A 99 -17.88 -10.75 8.56
N LEU A 100 -17.10 -11.83 8.50
CA LEU A 100 -17.16 -12.93 9.46
C LEU A 100 -15.77 -13.24 10.00
N LYS A 101 -15.65 -13.34 11.33
CA LYS A 101 -14.40 -13.68 11.99
C LYS A 101 -14.12 -15.17 11.79
N LEU A 102 -13.12 -15.51 10.98
CA LEU A 102 -12.86 -16.92 10.66
C LEU A 102 -12.38 -17.69 11.90
N ARG A 103 -13.20 -18.64 12.37
CA ARG A 103 -12.87 -19.52 13.50
C ARG A 103 -12.82 -20.99 13.12
N GLN A 104 -13.78 -21.45 12.32
CA GLN A 104 -13.90 -22.86 11.97
C GLN A 104 -14.55 -23.03 10.59
N VAL A 105 -14.04 -24.02 9.86
CA VAL A 105 -14.56 -24.43 8.56
C VAL A 105 -14.62 -25.95 8.48
N TYR A 106 -15.42 -26.47 7.56
CA TYR A 106 -15.52 -27.89 7.28
C TYR A 106 -15.20 -28.19 5.82
N ALA A 107 -14.59 -29.35 5.64
CA ALA A 107 -14.39 -30.00 4.36
C ALA A 107 -14.85 -31.45 4.47
N ARG A 108 -15.68 -31.91 3.54
CA ARG A 108 -16.12 -33.30 3.44
C ARG A 108 -15.77 -33.84 2.07
N SER A 109 -15.15 -35.01 2.02
CA SER A 109 -14.77 -35.67 0.78
C SER A 109 -14.86 -37.19 0.94
N SER A 110 -14.98 -37.92 -0.17
CA SER A 110 -14.83 -39.36 -0.12
C SER A 110 -13.37 -39.70 0.21
N ALA A 111 -13.15 -40.79 0.95
CA ALA A 111 -11.79 -41.20 1.32
C ALA A 111 -10.93 -41.45 0.07
N ARG A 112 -11.52 -42.02 -0.98
CA ARG A 112 -10.86 -42.30 -2.27
C ARG A 112 -10.46 -41.02 -3.00
N ASP A 113 -11.39 -40.08 -3.17
CA ASP A 113 -11.14 -38.87 -3.98
C ASP A 113 -10.24 -37.87 -3.25
N SER A 114 -10.13 -37.99 -1.93
CA SER A 114 -9.25 -37.14 -1.14
C SER A 114 -7.77 -37.54 -1.22
N GLN A 115 -7.42 -38.76 -1.66
CA GLN A 115 -6.03 -39.21 -1.65
C GLN A 115 -5.18 -38.43 -2.65
N ILE A 116 -4.03 -37.93 -2.20
CA ILE A 116 -3.04 -37.29 -3.06
C ILE A 116 -2.32 -38.39 -3.84
N SER A 117 -2.35 -38.34 -5.18
CA SER A 117 -1.58 -39.22 -6.05
C SER A 117 -0.22 -38.60 -6.39
N ASP A 118 0.77 -39.42 -6.75
CA ASP A 118 2.14 -38.97 -7.09
C ASP A 118 2.19 -37.95 -8.25
N GLU A 119 1.21 -37.97 -9.17
CA GLU A 119 1.09 -37.00 -10.26
C GLU A 119 0.54 -35.63 -9.81
N SER A 120 -0.02 -35.54 -8.60
CA SER A 120 -0.74 -34.36 -8.07
C SER A 120 0.02 -33.61 -6.98
N ASP A 121 1.30 -33.92 -6.75
CA ASP A 121 2.14 -33.26 -5.72
C ASP A 121 2.44 -31.77 -6.05
N SER A 122 2.02 -31.31 -7.24
CA SER A 122 1.94 -29.87 -7.53
C SER A 122 0.77 -29.24 -6.78
N ARG A 123 1.06 -28.70 -5.58
CA ARG A 123 0.13 -27.84 -4.84
C ARG A 123 -0.31 -26.69 -5.73
N GLU A 124 -1.60 -26.61 -6.03
CA GLU A 124 -2.16 -25.51 -6.81
C GLU A 124 -2.25 -24.27 -5.91
N PRO A 125 -1.46 -23.21 -6.16
CA PRO A 125 -1.54 -22.02 -5.34
C PRO A 125 -2.83 -21.25 -5.64
N ALA A 126 -3.72 -21.14 -4.65
CA ALA A 126 -4.84 -20.22 -4.71
C ALA A 126 -4.41 -18.83 -4.21
N PHE A 127 -4.66 -17.81 -5.03
CA PHE A 127 -4.38 -16.42 -4.67
C PHE A 127 -5.66 -15.72 -4.22
N PHE A 128 -5.67 -15.30 -2.96
CA PHE A 128 -6.75 -14.54 -2.36
C PHE A 128 -6.39 -13.06 -2.26
N GLN A 129 -7.37 -12.19 -2.51
CA GLN A 129 -7.21 -10.75 -2.34
C GLN A 129 -7.33 -10.41 -0.86
N ARG A 130 -6.19 -10.17 -0.21
CA ARG A 130 -6.13 -9.76 1.20
C ARG A 130 -5.74 -8.30 1.34
N GLN A 131 -6.27 -7.65 2.37
CA GLN A 131 -5.83 -6.32 2.78
C GLN A 131 -5.79 -6.25 4.30
N LEU A 132 -4.68 -5.72 4.82
CA LEU A 132 -4.47 -5.48 6.23
C LEU A 132 -4.75 -4.01 6.52
N LEU A 133 -5.81 -3.73 7.27
CA LEU A 133 -6.16 -2.40 7.74
C LEU A 133 -5.48 -2.15 9.08
N VAL A 134 -4.82 -1.00 9.19
CA VAL A 134 -4.11 -0.56 10.40
C VAL A 134 -4.86 0.60 11.03
N SER A 135 -5.28 0.45 12.30
CA SER A 135 -6.02 1.49 13.02
C SER A 135 -5.52 1.61 14.46
N PHE A 136 -5.46 2.83 14.97
CA PHE A 136 -5.02 3.16 16.32
C PHE A 136 -5.67 4.49 16.77
N GLU A 137 -5.65 4.75 18.08
CA GLU A 137 -6.08 6.02 18.65
C GLU A 137 -4.89 6.96 18.85
N LYS A 138 -5.15 8.28 18.92
CA LYS A 138 -4.08 9.27 19.08
C LYS A 138 -3.30 9.03 20.38
N GLU A 139 -4.00 8.60 21.42
CA GLU A 139 -3.49 8.31 22.76
C GLU A 139 -2.58 7.07 22.77
N ASP A 140 -2.68 6.20 21.76
CA ASP A 140 -1.83 5.01 21.66
C ASP A 140 -0.42 5.34 21.16
N VAL A 141 -0.21 6.54 20.59
CA VAL A 141 1.10 7.06 20.18
C VAL A 141 1.89 7.44 21.43
N SER A 142 2.84 6.59 21.83
CA SER A 142 3.57 6.74 23.09
C SER A 142 4.93 7.43 22.97
N ALA A 143 5.51 7.44 21.76
CA ALA A 143 6.76 8.16 21.47
C ALA A 143 6.84 8.43 19.98
N ALA A 144 7.24 9.63 19.56
CA ALA A 144 7.45 9.96 18.16
C ALA A 144 8.67 10.87 17.97
N TYR A 145 9.38 10.65 16.87
CA TYR A 145 10.62 11.35 16.55
C TYR A 145 10.66 11.73 15.07
N ALA A 146 11.33 12.84 14.76
CA ALA A 146 11.52 13.32 13.40
C ALA A 146 12.92 13.88 13.16
N ILE A 147 13.33 13.83 11.90
CA ILE A 147 14.50 14.48 11.32
C ILE A 147 13.98 15.38 10.20
N ASP A 148 13.86 16.69 10.47
CA ASP A 148 13.28 17.67 9.54
C ASP A 148 14.33 18.52 8.81
N GLU A 149 15.58 18.55 9.30
CA GLU A 149 16.68 19.31 8.72
C GLU A 149 17.45 18.54 7.62
N GLY A 150 16.96 17.36 7.22
CA GLY A 150 17.59 16.47 6.24
C GLY A 150 17.10 16.69 4.81
N GLU A 151 17.84 16.16 3.83
CA GLU A 151 17.42 16.11 2.42
C GLU A 151 16.15 15.26 2.21
N ILE A 152 15.85 14.37 3.16
CA ILE A 152 14.62 13.58 3.18
C ILE A 152 13.99 13.65 4.59
N PRO A 153 12.69 13.94 4.68
CA PRO A 153 11.93 13.87 5.91
C PRO A 153 11.91 12.42 6.36
N PHE A 154 12.28 12.21 7.61
CA PHE A 154 12.24 10.91 8.24
C PHE A 154 11.64 11.04 9.61
N GLY A 155 10.72 10.15 9.94
CA GLY A 155 10.15 10.10 11.27
C GLY A 155 9.60 8.73 11.58
N PHE A 156 9.56 8.43 12.85
CA PHE A 156 9.06 7.17 13.35
C PHE A 156 8.37 7.37 14.70
N GLU A 157 7.35 6.56 14.95
CA GLU A 157 6.62 6.57 16.21
C GLU A 157 6.25 5.17 16.68
N PHE A 158 6.15 5.04 17.99
CA PHE A 158 5.73 3.83 18.68
C PHE A 158 4.24 3.89 19.00
N LEU A 159 3.52 2.87 18.55
CA LEU A 159 2.13 2.60 18.89
C LEU A 159 2.12 1.54 19.99
N SER A 160 1.77 1.94 21.21
CA SER A 160 1.60 1.01 22.34
C SER A 160 0.44 0.05 22.13
N LYS A 161 -0.56 0.47 21.34
CA LYS A 161 -1.66 -0.34 20.87
C LYS A 161 -1.95 -0.02 19.40
N VAL A 162 -2.11 -1.07 18.60
CA VAL A 162 -2.60 -1.01 17.23
C VAL A 162 -3.60 -2.14 17.00
N THR A 163 -4.66 -1.85 16.25
CA THR A 163 -5.62 -2.83 15.77
C THR A 163 -5.34 -3.15 14.30
N LEU A 164 -5.02 -4.42 14.05
CA LEU A 164 -4.68 -4.96 12.74
C LEU A 164 -5.81 -5.86 12.26
N ARG A 165 -6.57 -5.40 11.26
CA ARG A 165 -7.70 -6.12 10.68
C ARG A 165 -7.34 -6.64 9.30
N ASP A 166 -7.13 -7.94 9.21
CA ASP A 166 -6.74 -8.63 7.98
C ASP A 166 -7.99 -9.24 7.37
N ILE A 167 -8.35 -8.78 6.17
CA ILE A 167 -9.59 -9.15 5.50
C ILE A 167 -9.26 -9.88 4.19
N ASN A 168 -9.88 -11.05 4.00
CA ASN A 168 -9.87 -11.81 2.78
C ASN A 168 -11.17 -11.53 2.01
N PHE A 169 -11.01 -10.95 0.83
CA PHE A 169 -12.08 -10.53 -0.07
C PHE A 169 -12.41 -11.56 -1.17
N GLY A 170 -11.93 -12.79 -1.02
CA GLY A 170 -12.12 -13.85 -2.01
C GLY A 170 -11.03 -13.88 -3.08
N LYS A 171 -11.30 -14.59 -4.17
CA LYS A 171 -10.39 -14.72 -5.32
C LYS A 171 -10.58 -13.55 -6.28
N MET A 172 -9.59 -13.29 -7.14
CA MET A 172 -9.81 -12.35 -8.26
C MET A 172 -10.85 -12.92 -9.22
N ALA A 173 -11.82 -12.09 -9.62
CA ALA A 173 -12.71 -12.36 -10.74
C ALA A 173 -12.95 -11.05 -11.51
N ASP A 174 -13.05 -11.16 -12.84
CA ASP A 174 -13.15 -10.00 -13.73
C ASP A 174 -14.54 -9.33 -13.67
N ASP A 175 -15.56 -10.05 -13.24
CA ASP A 175 -16.95 -9.61 -13.12
C ASP A 175 -17.32 -9.12 -11.70
N ALA A 176 -16.38 -9.12 -10.76
CA ALA A 176 -16.64 -8.65 -9.39
C ALA A 176 -16.82 -7.14 -9.30
N ASN A 177 -17.66 -6.72 -8.36
CA ASN A 177 -17.86 -5.32 -8.01
C ASN A 177 -16.58 -4.70 -7.46
N GLU A 178 -16.31 -3.47 -7.88
CA GLU A 178 -15.21 -2.68 -7.34
C GLU A 178 -15.60 -2.08 -5.99
N LEU A 179 -14.74 -2.26 -4.99
CA LEU A 179 -14.89 -1.68 -3.67
C LEU A 179 -13.64 -0.86 -3.35
N MET A 180 -13.84 0.42 -3.10
CA MET A 180 -12.83 1.34 -2.61
C MET A 180 -12.59 1.08 -1.12
N ILE A 181 -11.35 0.78 -0.73
CA ILE A 181 -10.94 0.64 0.67
C ILE A 181 -9.58 1.28 0.88
N ALA A 182 -9.47 2.20 1.85
CA ALA A 182 -8.22 2.87 2.17
C ALA A 182 -7.51 3.50 0.95
N GLY A 183 -8.28 4.11 0.05
CA GLY A 183 -7.78 4.74 -1.18
C GLY A 183 -7.48 3.78 -2.32
N GLU A 184 -7.74 2.48 -2.17
CA GLU A 184 -7.49 1.47 -3.19
C GLU A 184 -8.78 0.90 -3.79
N ALA A 185 -8.94 1.10 -5.11
CA ALA A 185 -10.00 0.50 -5.92
C ALA A 185 -9.62 -0.94 -6.29
N LYS A 186 -10.36 -1.93 -5.79
CA LYS A 186 -10.14 -3.34 -6.16
C LYS A 186 -11.47 -4.06 -6.30
N LYS A 187 -11.59 -4.90 -7.33
CA LYS A 187 -12.70 -5.85 -7.48
C LYS A 187 -12.69 -6.86 -6.34
N ARG A 188 -13.80 -7.03 -5.63
CA ARG A 188 -13.95 -7.94 -4.47
C ARG A 188 -15.08 -8.91 -4.73
N THR A 189 -14.77 -10.21 -4.69
CA THR A 189 -15.75 -11.27 -4.98
C THR A 189 -16.49 -11.74 -3.75
N GLY A 190 -15.80 -11.78 -2.61
CA GLY A 190 -16.32 -12.37 -1.38
C GLY A 190 -16.61 -13.86 -1.53
N PHE A 191 -17.41 -14.38 -0.61
CA PHE A 191 -17.87 -15.76 -0.60
C PHE A 191 -19.39 -15.77 -0.50
N LYS A 192 -20.05 -16.39 -1.48
CA LYS A 192 -21.50 -16.59 -1.42
C LYS A 192 -21.83 -17.76 -0.49
N VAL A 193 -22.52 -17.50 0.61
CA VAL A 193 -22.73 -18.47 1.70
C VAL A 193 -24.19 -18.57 2.11
N CYS A 194 -24.70 -19.80 2.28
CA CYS A 194 -26.03 -20.02 2.85
C CYS A 194 -26.03 -19.65 4.34
N LEU A 195 -26.82 -18.66 4.75
CA LEU A 195 -26.93 -18.23 6.15
C LEU A 195 -27.61 -19.28 7.06
N GLY A 196 -28.24 -20.31 6.49
CA GLY A 196 -28.87 -21.39 7.24
C GLY A 196 -27.92 -22.53 7.64
N CYS A 197 -26.85 -22.77 6.88
CA CYS A 197 -25.94 -23.90 7.13
C CYS A 197 -24.46 -23.61 6.89
N GLY A 198 -24.09 -22.42 6.40
CA GLY A 198 -22.72 -22.05 6.13
C GLY A 198 -22.10 -22.66 4.88
N MET A 199 -22.87 -23.39 4.07
CA MET A 199 -22.38 -23.95 2.80
C MET A 199 -22.06 -22.85 1.79
N VAL A 200 -20.88 -22.97 1.20
CA VAL A 200 -20.36 -22.03 0.22
C VAL A 200 -20.81 -22.46 -1.18
N GLN A 201 -21.35 -21.51 -1.92
CA GLN A 201 -21.83 -21.70 -3.27
C GLN A 201 -20.67 -21.60 -4.26
N ARG A 202 -20.63 -22.46 -5.27
CA ARG A 202 -19.68 -22.31 -6.37
C ARG A 202 -20.32 -21.49 -7.49
N PRO A 203 -19.60 -20.57 -8.14
CA PRO A 203 -20.17 -19.75 -9.21
C PRO A 203 -20.76 -20.52 -10.39
N ARG A 204 -20.32 -21.77 -10.60
CA ARG A 204 -20.75 -22.63 -11.71
C ARG A 204 -21.89 -23.58 -11.36
N ASP A 205 -22.31 -23.64 -10.10
CA ASP A 205 -23.38 -24.54 -9.70
C ASP A 205 -24.74 -23.93 -10.07
N HIS A 206 -25.60 -24.71 -10.73
CA HIS A 206 -26.95 -24.28 -11.10
C HIS A 206 -27.94 -24.41 -9.93
N GLU A 207 -27.67 -25.33 -9.00
CA GLU A 207 -28.50 -25.57 -7.82
C GLU A 207 -27.78 -25.12 -6.54
N PRO A 208 -28.49 -24.50 -5.59
CA PRO A 208 -27.89 -24.11 -4.33
C PRO A 208 -27.38 -25.30 -3.52
N ARG A 209 -26.12 -25.21 -3.08
CA ARG A 209 -25.47 -26.18 -2.21
C ARG A 209 -25.88 -25.98 -0.75
N HIS A 210 -26.32 -27.06 -0.13
CA HIS A 210 -26.73 -27.10 1.27
C HIS A 210 -26.14 -28.30 2.01
N ASP A 211 -25.87 -28.12 3.30
CA ASP A 211 -25.52 -29.23 4.18
C ASP A 211 -26.73 -30.18 4.31
N LEU A 212 -26.48 -31.44 4.64
CA LEU A 212 -27.56 -32.43 4.85
C LEU A 212 -28.54 -31.98 5.93
N SER A 213 -28.07 -31.26 6.95
CA SER A 213 -28.88 -30.75 8.05
C SER A 213 -29.49 -29.36 7.79
N CYS A 214 -29.32 -28.78 6.60
CA CYS A 214 -29.81 -27.44 6.33
C CYS A 214 -31.35 -27.40 6.30
N LYS A 215 -31.94 -26.47 7.07
CA LYS A 215 -33.38 -26.23 7.08
C LYS A 215 -33.98 -25.84 5.73
N TYR A 216 -33.17 -25.31 4.81
CA TYR A 216 -33.60 -24.91 3.47
C TYR A 216 -33.42 -25.99 2.41
N ARG A 217 -32.91 -27.18 2.79
CA ARG A 217 -32.64 -28.25 1.82
C ARG A 217 -33.91 -28.74 1.10
N ALA A 218 -35.04 -28.77 1.80
CA ALA A 218 -36.32 -29.19 1.22
C ALA A 218 -37.04 -28.07 0.46
N GLU A 219 -36.70 -26.80 0.76
CA GLU A 219 -37.33 -25.59 0.20
C GLU A 219 -36.22 -24.57 -0.17
N PRO A 220 -35.40 -24.87 -1.20
CA PRO A 220 -34.22 -24.07 -1.53
C PRO A 220 -34.55 -22.62 -1.93
N GLU A 221 -35.74 -22.36 -2.44
CA GLU A 221 -36.23 -21.04 -2.80
C GLU A 221 -36.37 -20.09 -1.60
N LYS A 222 -36.51 -20.64 -0.38
CA LYS A 222 -36.55 -19.87 0.87
C LYS A 222 -35.17 -19.63 1.48
N ALA A 223 -34.12 -20.20 0.88
CA ALA A 223 -32.77 -20.07 1.40
C ALA A 223 -32.29 -18.61 1.34
N LYS A 224 -31.75 -18.14 2.47
CA LYS A 224 -31.07 -16.86 2.54
C LYS A 224 -29.58 -17.05 2.31
N PHE A 225 -29.03 -16.21 1.43
CA PHE A 225 -27.60 -16.17 1.14
C PHE A 225 -27.05 -14.80 1.50
N GLU A 226 -25.82 -14.80 1.97
CA GLU A 226 -24.97 -13.63 1.88
C GLU A 226 -24.15 -13.79 0.59
N ASP A 227 -24.26 -12.84 -0.34
CA ASP A 227 -23.59 -12.90 -1.64
C ASP A 227 -22.12 -12.47 -1.52
N TYR A 228 -21.83 -11.55 -0.61
CA TYR A 228 -20.50 -10.95 -0.44
C TYR A 228 -20.03 -11.07 1.01
N LEU A 229 -19.87 -12.30 1.51
CA LEU A 229 -19.27 -12.51 2.81
C LEU A 229 -17.75 -12.38 2.70
N TYR A 230 -17.15 -11.49 3.48
CA TYR A 230 -15.69 -11.41 3.60
C TYR A 230 -15.23 -12.02 4.92
N LEU A 231 -14.05 -12.64 4.90
CA LEU A 231 -13.50 -13.28 6.09
C LEU A 231 -12.46 -12.38 6.71
N TYR A 232 -12.47 -12.22 8.03
CA TYR A 232 -11.46 -11.41 8.70
C TYR A 232 -10.86 -12.10 9.93
N ARG A 233 -9.69 -11.59 10.32
CA ARG A 233 -9.14 -11.73 11.67
C ARG A 233 -8.77 -10.36 12.20
N GLN A 234 -8.72 -10.26 13.53
CA GLN A 234 -8.24 -9.08 14.22
C GLN A 234 -7.11 -9.46 15.17
N LEU A 235 -6.07 -8.64 15.20
CA LEU A 235 -4.95 -8.73 16.12
C LEU A 235 -4.77 -7.35 16.77
N GLU A 236 -4.75 -7.31 18.10
CA GLU A 236 -4.34 -6.14 18.87
C GLU A 236 -2.92 -6.38 19.38
N SER A 237 -2.02 -5.44 19.13
CA SER A 237 -0.59 -5.58 19.41
C SER A 237 0.11 -4.22 19.52
N GLU A 238 1.43 -4.22 19.59
CA GLU A 238 2.28 -3.03 19.46
C GLU A 238 2.81 -2.88 18.02
N ALA A 239 3.15 -1.65 17.63
CA ALA A 239 3.75 -1.37 16.33
C ALA A 239 4.71 -0.18 16.34
N LEU A 240 5.65 -0.20 15.41
CA LEU A 240 6.50 0.90 15.00
C LEU A 240 6.01 1.40 13.65
N ARG A 241 5.63 2.67 13.57
CA ARG A 241 5.21 3.33 12.32
C ARG A 241 6.33 4.25 11.85
N ILE A 242 6.72 4.13 10.59
CA ILE A 242 7.81 4.92 9.98
C ILE A 242 7.25 5.64 8.76
N LEU A 243 7.43 6.96 8.71
CA LEU A 243 7.06 7.77 7.56
C LEU A 243 7.98 7.44 6.39
N LEU A 244 7.40 7.03 5.26
CA LEU A 244 8.16 6.79 4.04
C LEU A 244 8.32 8.10 3.26
N PRO A 245 9.52 8.40 2.74
CA PRO A 245 9.79 9.60 1.96
C PRO A 245 9.30 9.41 0.51
N VAL A 246 8.01 9.19 0.35
CA VAL A 246 7.31 8.99 -0.93
C VAL A 246 6.11 9.91 -1.00
N THR A 247 5.81 10.43 -2.18
CA THR A 247 4.71 11.37 -2.38
C THR A 247 3.51 10.72 -3.02
N SER A 248 2.33 11.30 -2.81
CA SER A 248 1.01 10.83 -3.29
C SER A 248 0.99 10.48 -4.78
N TYR A 249 1.78 11.17 -5.60
CA TYR A 249 1.84 11.03 -7.06
C TYR A 249 3.10 10.32 -7.58
N SER A 250 4.10 10.10 -6.71
CA SER A 250 5.21 9.21 -7.05
C SER A 250 4.78 7.79 -6.65
N ASN A 251 4.34 7.00 -7.63
CA ASN A 251 4.23 5.55 -7.48
C ASN A 251 5.65 4.94 -7.44
N ASP A 252 6.56 5.51 -6.64
CA ASP A 252 7.95 5.10 -6.49
C ASP A 252 8.01 3.88 -5.58
N ARG A 253 7.47 2.79 -6.12
CA ARG A 253 7.50 1.46 -5.54
C ARG A 253 8.93 1.02 -5.23
N VAL A 254 9.93 1.63 -5.88
CA VAL A 254 11.34 1.35 -5.64
C VAL A 254 11.77 1.95 -4.30
N VAL A 255 11.50 3.22 -4.02
CA VAL A 255 11.78 3.82 -2.71
C VAL A 255 11.07 3.05 -1.59
N GLU A 256 9.77 2.82 -1.76
CA GLU A 256 8.94 2.08 -0.80
C GLU A 256 9.52 0.68 -0.50
N ALA A 257 9.71 -0.14 -1.53
CA ALA A 257 10.17 -1.52 -1.38
C ALA A 257 11.61 -1.59 -0.88
N SER A 258 12.48 -0.68 -1.32
CA SER A 258 13.89 -0.66 -0.94
C SER A 258 14.07 -0.25 0.52
N LEU A 259 13.41 0.82 0.97
CA LEU A 259 13.48 1.25 2.37
C LEU A 259 12.84 0.22 3.31
N GLY A 260 11.69 -0.34 2.93
CA GLY A 260 11.05 -1.43 3.67
C GLY A 260 11.95 -2.66 3.84
N ALA A 261 12.61 -3.10 2.75
CA ALA A 261 13.56 -4.20 2.80
C ALA A 261 14.80 -3.88 3.66
N ALA A 262 15.30 -2.65 3.59
CA ALA A 262 16.46 -2.21 4.36
C ALA A 262 16.17 -2.18 5.87
N ILE A 263 15.02 -1.65 6.29
CA ILE A 263 14.63 -1.60 7.70
C ILE A 263 14.46 -3.01 8.26
N GLN A 264 13.87 -3.93 7.49
CA GLN A 264 13.76 -5.33 7.90
C GLN A 264 15.10 -6.05 7.99
N LEU A 265 16.03 -5.77 7.08
CA LEU A 265 17.41 -6.23 7.21
C LEU A 265 18.02 -5.71 8.52
N GLY A 266 17.81 -4.43 8.83
CA GLY A 266 18.19 -3.82 10.11
C GLY A 266 17.62 -4.54 11.32
N LEU A 267 16.31 -4.80 11.35
CA LEU A 267 15.65 -5.57 12.42
C LEU A 267 16.33 -6.92 12.63
N LYS A 268 16.58 -7.66 11.55
CA LYS A 268 17.25 -8.96 11.61
C LYS A 268 18.64 -8.86 12.24
N HIS A 269 19.43 -7.84 11.90
CA HIS A 269 20.75 -7.63 12.48
C HIS A 269 20.68 -7.15 13.94
N TYR A 270 19.78 -6.22 14.25
CA TYR A 270 19.62 -5.64 15.59
C TYR A 270 19.19 -6.70 16.61
N PHE A 271 18.14 -7.48 16.29
CA PHE A 271 17.62 -8.56 17.14
C PHE A 271 18.35 -9.91 16.94
N LYS A 272 19.48 -9.93 16.23
CA LYS A 272 20.31 -11.13 15.99
C LYS A 272 19.53 -12.33 15.43
N GLY A 273 18.54 -12.06 14.58
CA GLY A 273 17.74 -13.08 13.90
C GLY A 273 16.43 -13.47 14.61
N ASN A 274 16.18 -13.04 15.84
CA ASN A 274 14.92 -13.31 16.54
C ASN A 274 13.84 -12.27 16.19
N VAL A 275 13.39 -12.27 14.93
CA VAL A 275 12.41 -11.31 14.38
C VAL A 275 11.25 -11.96 13.65
N ASP A 276 11.09 -13.28 13.77
CA ASP A 276 10.06 -14.01 13.02
C ASP A 276 8.63 -13.55 13.37
N HIS A 277 8.45 -13.08 14.60
CA HIS A 277 7.22 -12.48 15.11
C HIS A 277 6.99 -11.04 14.65
N LEU A 278 7.99 -10.35 14.10
CA LEU A 278 7.85 -9.00 13.56
C LEU A 278 7.53 -9.04 12.05
N LYS A 279 6.51 -8.30 11.63
CA LYS A 279 6.10 -8.20 10.22
C LYS A 279 5.98 -6.75 9.80
N GLY A 280 6.32 -6.47 8.54
CA GLY A 280 6.18 -5.15 7.95
C GLY A 280 5.05 -5.11 6.93
N VAL A 281 4.21 -4.08 6.99
CA VAL A 281 3.24 -3.73 5.95
C VAL A 281 3.40 -2.26 5.59
N VAL A 282 3.28 -1.94 4.31
CA VAL A 282 3.14 -0.54 3.89
C VAL A 282 1.67 -0.25 3.69
N TYR A 283 1.22 0.85 4.26
CA TYR A 283 -0.15 1.34 4.09
C TYR A 283 -0.15 2.85 3.87
N ARG A 284 -1.32 3.38 3.51
CA ARG A 284 -1.51 4.80 3.17
C ARG A 284 -2.52 5.44 4.10
N GLU A 285 -2.29 6.70 4.46
CA GLU A 285 -3.28 7.55 5.13
C GLU A 285 -3.51 8.81 4.33
N PRO A 286 -4.76 9.29 4.29
CA PRO A 286 -5.04 10.57 3.66
C PRO A 286 -4.49 11.70 4.52
N GLU A 287 -3.86 12.68 3.88
CA GLU A 287 -3.35 13.87 4.54
C GLU A 287 -4.49 14.84 4.90
N ASN A 288 -5.49 14.93 4.04
CA ASN A 288 -6.67 15.77 4.14
C ASN A 288 -7.87 15.10 3.44
N GLU A 289 -9.00 15.79 3.31
CA GLU A 289 -10.19 15.30 2.59
C GLU A 289 -9.99 15.13 1.07
N GLY A 290 -8.82 15.53 0.53
CA GLY A 290 -8.46 15.45 -0.88
C GLY A 290 -7.73 14.16 -1.27
N GLU A 291 -7.05 14.17 -2.42
CA GLU A 291 -6.37 12.98 -2.97
C GLU A 291 -4.91 12.83 -2.53
N SER A 292 -4.46 13.58 -1.50
CA SER A 292 -3.08 13.47 -0.99
C SER A 292 -2.96 12.35 0.04
N TRP A 293 -1.93 11.53 -0.13
CA TRP A 293 -1.67 10.32 0.64
C TRP A 293 -0.25 10.33 1.20
N ARG A 294 -0.14 10.04 2.49
CA ARG A 294 1.12 9.70 3.14
C ARG A 294 1.25 8.19 3.20
N GLN A 295 2.47 7.69 3.01
CA GLN A 295 2.73 6.26 3.15
C GLN A 295 3.56 6.00 4.40
N TYR A 296 3.21 4.91 5.08
CA TYR A 296 3.88 4.48 6.28
C TYR A 296 4.26 3.02 6.17
N LEU A 297 5.47 2.70 6.62
CA LEU A 297 5.84 1.34 6.95
C LEU A 297 5.45 1.09 8.40
N VAL A 298 4.57 0.11 8.62
CA VAL A 298 4.20 -0.38 9.94
C VAL A 298 4.88 -1.71 10.17
N ILE A 299 5.77 -1.73 11.15
CA ILE A 299 6.34 -2.95 11.70
C ILE A 299 5.53 -3.30 12.94
N TYR A 300 4.90 -4.45 12.96
CA TYR A 300 4.05 -4.88 14.07
C TYR A 300 4.47 -6.24 14.59
N ASP A 301 4.16 -6.48 15.85
CA ASP A 301 4.33 -7.77 16.47
C ASP A 301 3.09 -8.65 16.21
N THR A 302 3.32 -9.87 15.73
CA THR A 302 2.28 -10.86 15.42
C THR A 302 1.70 -11.54 16.67
N VAL A 303 2.34 -11.39 17.82
CA VAL A 303 1.86 -11.91 19.11
C VAL A 303 0.80 -10.95 19.70
N PRO A 304 -0.39 -11.43 20.10
CA PRO A 304 -1.38 -10.60 20.77
C PRO A 304 -0.82 -9.88 21.99
N GLY A 305 -1.07 -8.57 22.08
CA GLY A 305 -0.53 -7.69 23.12
C GLY A 305 0.94 -7.27 22.93
N GLY A 306 1.64 -7.84 21.94
CA GLY A 306 3.05 -7.58 21.70
C GLY A 306 3.99 -8.34 22.63
N THR A 307 5.21 -8.61 22.15
CA THR A 307 6.29 -9.19 22.97
C THR A 307 7.05 -8.14 23.79
N GLY A 308 6.84 -6.84 23.50
CA GLY A 308 7.62 -5.74 24.05
C GLY A 308 8.93 -5.48 23.30
N SER A 309 9.19 -6.21 22.21
CA SER A 309 10.39 -6.04 21.39
C SER A 309 10.43 -4.64 20.76
N LEU A 310 9.29 -4.15 20.29
CA LEU A 310 9.20 -2.81 19.68
C LEU A 310 9.22 -1.72 20.74
N LYS A 311 8.60 -1.97 21.90
CA LYS A 311 8.73 -1.09 23.08
C LYS A 311 10.18 -0.91 23.51
N GLU A 312 10.96 -2.00 23.57
CA GLU A 312 12.38 -1.96 23.93
C GLU A 312 13.22 -1.23 22.86
N LEU A 313 12.95 -1.49 21.57
CA LEU A 313 13.56 -0.74 20.48
C LEU A 313 13.28 0.76 20.58
N MET A 314 12.10 1.14 21.06
CA MET A 314 11.64 2.53 21.14
C MET A 314 11.94 3.22 22.48
N ARG A 315 12.73 2.60 23.37
CA ARG A 315 13.18 3.22 24.63
C ARG A 315 13.94 4.52 24.42
N THR A 316 14.80 4.57 23.40
CA THR A 316 15.53 5.76 22.98
C THR A 316 15.56 5.81 21.45
N PRO A 317 15.59 7.00 20.84
CA PRO A 317 15.69 7.12 19.38
C PRO A 317 16.98 6.51 18.82
N ASP A 318 18.07 6.50 19.61
CA ASP A 318 19.37 5.94 19.24
C ASP A 318 19.30 4.46 18.87
N ASN A 319 18.38 3.70 19.48
CA ASN A 319 18.20 2.29 19.17
C ASN A 319 17.73 2.06 17.72
N LEU A 320 16.78 2.87 17.24
CA LEU A 320 16.33 2.78 15.85
C LEU A 320 17.41 3.31 14.91
N LEU A 321 18.09 4.40 15.24
CA LEU A 321 19.23 4.89 14.46
C LEU A 321 20.31 3.82 14.34
N LYS A 322 20.60 3.10 15.43
CA LYS A 322 21.54 1.98 15.44
C LYS A 322 21.10 0.84 14.53
N LEU A 323 19.80 0.53 14.52
CA LEU A 323 19.22 -0.44 13.59
C LEU A 323 19.44 -0.02 12.13
N LEU A 324 19.24 1.26 11.79
CA LEU A 324 19.48 1.79 10.44
C LEU A 324 20.97 1.74 10.07
N GLU A 325 21.88 2.03 11.00
CA GLU A 325 23.33 1.86 10.79
C GLU A 325 23.70 0.41 10.46
N LEU A 326 23.14 -0.55 11.21
CA LEU A 326 23.38 -1.98 10.98
C LEU A 326 22.86 -2.41 9.60
N ALA A 327 21.68 -1.92 9.20
CA ALA A 327 21.16 -2.15 7.86
C ALA A 327 22.09 -1.56 6.79
N TYR A 328 22.50 -0.30 6.94
CA TYR A 328 23.40 0.37 6.01
C TYR A 328 24.73 -0.38 5.85
N LYS A 329 25.34 -0.77 6.97
CA LYS A 329 26.58 -1.56 6.99
C LYS A 329 26.42 -2.89 6.25
N ALA A 330 25.34 -3.63 6.51
CA ALA A 330 25.05 -4.89 5.84
C ALA A 330 24.86 -4.73 4.31
N LEU A 331 24.30 -3.61 3.85
CA LEU A 331 24.16 -3.30 2.42
C LEU A 331 25.52 -3.00 1.78
N VAL A 332 26.38 -2.21 2.44
CA VAL A 332 27.70 -1.83 1.95
C VAL A 332 28.67 -3.01 1.91
N GLU A 333 28.63 -3.89 2.91
CA GLU A 333 29.54 -5.04 3.02
C GLU A 333 29.07 -6.27 2.25
N CYS A 334 27.88 -6.22 1.64
CA CYS A 334 27.32 -7.37 0.95
C CYS A 334 28.19 -7.79 -0.25
N SER A 335 28.48 -9.09 -0.36
CA SER A 335 29.31 -9.63 -1.44
C SER A 335 28.72 -9.40 -2.84
N CYS A 336 27.40 -9.16 -2.98
CA CYS A 336 26.79 -8.84 -4.26
C CYS A 336 27.17 -7.46 -4.81
N ASN A 337 27.87 -6.61 -4.05
CA ASN A 337 28.42 -5.34 -4.54
C ASN A 337 29.51 -5.52 -5.60
N HIS A 338 30.16 -6.69 -5.66
CA HIS A 338 31.19 -6.98 -6.66
C HIS A 338 30.63 -7.38 -8.03
N ASP A 339 29.31 -7.56 -8.14
CA ASP A 339 28.64 -7.98 -9.37
C ASP A 339 27.84 -6.80 -9.93
N THR A 340 28.32 -6.22 -11.04
CA THR A 340 27.72 -5.04 -11.68
C THR A 340 26.32 -5.30 -12.27
N HIS A 341 25.91 -6.56 -12.39
CA HIS A 341 24.58 -6.95 -12.86
C HIS A 341 23.59 -7.18 -11.71
N LYS A 342 24.01 -7.00 -10.44
CA LYS A 342 23.16 -7.21 -9.26
C LYS A 342 22.94 -5.93 -8.46
N ASP A 343 21.67 -5.64 -8.23
CA ASP A 343 21.21 -4.58 -7.32
C ASP A 343 20.52 -5.15 -6.06
N GLY A 344 20.93 -6.35 -5.64
CA GLY A 344 20.36 -7.02 -4.49
C GLY A 344 20.58 -8.53 -4.51
N CYS A 345 20.44 -9.17 -3.36
CA CYS A 345 20.45 -10.63 -3.23
C CYS A 345 19.71 -11.07 -1.96
N TYR A 346 19.47 -12.39 -1.82
CA TYR A 346 18.80 -12.97 -0.65
C TYR A 346 19.59 -12.85 0.66
N ARG A 347 20.86 -12.46 0.61
CA ARG A 347 21.67 -12.19 1.81
C ARG A 347 21.47 -10.77 2.34
N CYS A 348 21.04 -9.83 1.49
CA CYS A 348 20.72 -8.46 1.87
C CYS A 348 19.22 -8.18 1.73
N VAL A 349 18.77 -7.67 0.58
CA VAL A 349 17.43 -7.06 0.42
C VAL A 349 16.36 -8.00 -0.14
N TYR A 350 16.70 -9.15 -0.75
CA TYR A 350 15.70 -10.07 -1.32
C TYR A 350 15.22 -11.16 -0.35
N ALA A 351 15.77 -11.22 0.86
CA ALA A 351 15.33 -12.20 1.87
C ALA A 351 13.82 -12.07 2.20
N TYR A 352 13.22 -10.92 1.88
CA TYR A 352 11.83 -10.66 2.18
C TYR A 352 10.87 -11.23 1.14
N ARG A 353 9.92 -12.03 1.62
CA ARG A 353 9.11 -12.97 0.83
C ARG A 353 7.88 -12.36 0.15
N ASP A 354 7.81 -11.04 -0.01
CA ASP A 354 6.78 -10.45 -0.88
C ASP A 354 7.25 -10.54 -2.34
N ARG A 355 6.94 -11.69 -2.97
CA ARG A 355 7.31 -11.99 -4.36
C ARG A 355 6.84 -10.91 -5.35
N GLY A 356 5.76 -10.20 -5.03
CA GLY A 356 5.23 -9.12 -5.88
C GLY A 356 6.07 -7.84 -5.81
N ARG A 357 6.72 -7.58 -4.68
CA ARG A 357 7.53 -6.38 -4.43
C ARG A 357 9.00 -6.55 -4.76
N MET A 358 9.52 -7.77 -4.78
CA MET A 358 10.95 -8.04 -5.03
C MET A 358 11.48 -7.38 -6.30
N LYS A 359 10.66 -7.27 -7.37
CA LYS A 359 11.01 -6.59 -8.62
C LYS A 359 11.27 -5.08 -8.49
N TYR A 360 10.84 -4.47 -7.39
CA TYR A 360 11.05 -3.05 -7.11
C TYR A 360 12.14 -2.84 -6.05
N VAL A 361 12.69 -3.89 -5.45
CA VAL A 361 13.70 -3.76 -4.40
C VAL A 361 15.06 -3.46 -5.02
N SER A 362 15.69 -2.36 -4.61
CA SER A 362 17.02 -1.92 -5.01
C SER A 362 17.92 -1.74 -3.79
N ARG A 363 19.06 -2.45 -3.76
CA ARG A 363 20.09 -2.32 -2.72
C ARG A 363 20.68 -0.92 -2.76
N ASP A 364 20.98 -0.40 -3.94
CA ASP A 364 21.65 0.88 -4.09
C ASP A 364 20.73 2.04 -3.68
N GLN A 365 19.44 1.97 -4.01
CA GLN A 365 18.46 2.92 -3.52
C GLN A 365 18.30 2.83 -2.00
N ALA A 366 18.18 1.62 -1.44
CA ALA A 366 18.13 1.41 0.01
C ALA A 366 19.34 2.05 0.72
N ARG A 367 20.55 1.80 0.20
CA ARG A 367 21.81 2.34 0.74
C ARG A 367 21.82 3.87 0.71
N LEU A 368 21.39 4.47 -0.40
CA LEU A 368 21.33 5.92 -0.56
C LEU A 368 20.33 6.56 0.43
N LEU A 369 19.13 5.99 0.57
CA LEU A 369 18.12 6.49 1.51
C LEU A 369 18.62 6.41 2.96
N LEU A 370 19.18 5.27 3.37
CA LEU A 370 19.74 5.12 4.72
C LEU A 370 20.90 6.08 4.97
N ALA A 371 21.80 6.29 4.01
CA ALA A 371 22.90 7.25 4.15
C ALA A 371 22.40 8.67 4.41
N LYS A 372 21.35 9.10 3.69
CA LYS A 372 20.75 10.43 3.87
C LYS A 372 20.12 10.59 5.24
N ILE A 373 19.37 9.59 5.71
CA ILE A 373 18.77 9.59 7.06
C ILE A 373 19.86 9.67 8.12
N LEU A 374 20.88 8.79 8.03
CA LEU A 374 21.96 8.71 9.01
C LEU A 374 22.82 9.98 9.06
N LYS A 375 23.05 10.63 7.92
CA LYS A 375 23.79 11.91 7.85
C LYS A 375 23.10 13.02 8.64
N ALA A 376 21.78 13.02 8.69
CA ALA A 376 20.97 13.99 9.43
C ALA A 376 20.53 13.48 10.82
N SER A 377 21.03 12.33 11.28
CA SER A 377 20.60 11.72 12.55
C SER A 377 20.81 12.60 13.78
N ALA A 378 21.78 13.50 13.76
CA ALA A 378 22.06 14.42 14.86
C ALA A 378 20.96 15.48 15.09
N SER A 379 20.11 15.76 14.11
CA SER A 379 18.99 16.72 14.23
C SER A 379 17.67 16.06 14.65
N ILE A 380 17.73 14.82 15.16
CA ILE A 380 16.55 14.12 15.65
C ILE A 380 15.88 14.87 16.80
N ARG A 381 14.57 15.06 16.71
CA ARG A 381 13.76 15.74 17.72
C ARG A 381 12.50 14.96 18.07
N VAL A 382 12.01 15.16 19.28
CA VAL A 382 10.72 14.62 19.75
C VAL A 382 9.58 15.43 19.12
N ILE A 383 8.52 14.74 18.70
CA ILE A 383 7.29 15.32 18.18
C ILE A 383 6.08 14.57 18.73
N ASP A 384 4.87 15.12 18.54
CA ASP A 384 3.63 14.45 19.00
C ASP A 384 3.25 13.26 18.11
N SER A 385 3.40 13.40 16.80
CA SER A 385 3.14 12.33 15.83
C SER A 385 3.78 12.62 14.50
N ILE A 386 4.25 11.57 13.82
CA ILE A 386 4.86 11.66 12.49
C ILE A 386 3.88 12.13 11.40
N LYS A 387 2.57 12.18 11.69
CA LYS A 387 1.57 12.82 10.82
C LYS A 387 1.86 14.31 10.61
N ASN A 388 2.54 14.96 11.55
CA ASN A 388 2.80 16.41 11.51
C ASN A 388 4.08 16.78 10.74
N ILE A 389 4.88 15.80 10.31
CA ILE A 389 6.11 16.06 9.56
C ILE A 389 5.75 16.63 8.18
N SER A 390 6.36 17.75 7.79
CA SER A 390 6.17 18.27 6.43
C SER A 390 6.97 17.45 5.42
N LEU A 391 6.36 17.12 4.29
CA LEU A 391 7.03 16.51 3.14
C LEU A 391 7.58 17.56 2.15
N ASP A 392 7.41 18.86 2.44
CA ASP A 392 7.80 19.98 1.56
C ASP A 392 9.32 19.98 1.31
N ALA A 393 10.12 19.47 2.25
CA ALA A 393 11.57 19.37 2.11
C ALA A 393 12.02 18.45 0.95
N MET A 394 11.17 17.52 0.49
CA MET A 394 11.55 16.58 -0.59
C MET A 394 11.35 17.12 -1.99
N MET A 395 10.42 18.05 -2.18
CA MET A 395 9.90 18.39 -3.49
C MET A 395 9.34 19.80 -3.44
N GLY A 396 9.59 20.58 -4.48
CA GLY A 396 8.77 21.76 -4.72
C GLY A 396 7.28 21.40 -4.82
N SER A 397 6.44 22.41 -5.02
CA SER A 397 4.99 22.39 -4.77
C SER A 397 4.27 21.18 -5.39
N GLU A 398 3.09 20.83 -4.88
CA GLU A 398 2.30 19.71 -5.43
C GLU A 398 2.00 19.84 -6.93
N LEU A 399 1.90 21.08 -7.42
CA LEU A 399 1.75 21.39 -8.83
C LEU A 399 2.99 21.00 -9.63
N GLU A 400 4.20 21.20 -9.08
CA GLU A 400 5.46 20.77 -9.70
C GLU A 400 5.51 19.26 -9.92
N LYS A 401 5.00 18.48 -8.96
CA LYS A 401 4.92 17.02 -9.08
C LYS A 401 3.94 16.60 -10.14
N ARG A 402 2.72 17.17 -10.10
CA ARG A 402 1.66 16.89 -11.06
C ARG A 402 2.09 17.22 -12.48
N PHE A 403 2.82 18.31 -12.65
CA PHE A 403 3.37 18.71 -13.94
C PHE A 403 4.26 17.62 -14.55
N ILE A 404 5.25 17.11 -13.79
CA ILE A 404 6.14 16.04 -14.27
C ILE A 404 5.36 14.74 -14.54
N HIS A 405 4.43 14.37 -13.66
CA HIS A 405 3.59 13.19 -13.84
C HIS A 405 2.77 13.27 -15.14
N CYS A 406 2.11 14.41 -15.40
CA CYS A 406 1.35 14.65 -16.63
C CYS A 406 2.24 14.52 -17.88
N LEU A 407 3.50 14.94 -17.81
CA LEU A 407 4.44 14.77 -18.92
C LEU A 407 4.83 13.30 -19.13
N GLN A 408 5.04 12.54 -18.04
CA GLN A 408 5.44 11.13 -18.09
C GLN A 408 4.31 10.20 -18.57
N ASP A 409 3.07 10.48 -18.17
CA ASP A 409 1.89 9.71 -18.57
C ASP A 409 1.43 9.99 -20.01
N ASN A 410 1.93 11.07 -20.61
CA ASN A 410 1.61 11.41 -21.98
C ASN A 410 2.25 10.39 -22.93
N LYS A 411 1.40 9.57 -23.58
CA LYS A 411 1.82 8.50 -24.50
C LYS A 411 2.68 9.00 -25.67
N ASN A 412 2.57 10.28 -26.05
CA ASN A 412 3.33 10.86 -27.15
C ASN A 412 4.74 11.32 -26.74
N LEU A 413 5.01 11.37 -25.44
CA LEU A 413 6.29 11.82 -24.88
C LEU A 413 7.11 10.63 -24.38
N LEU A 414 8.42 10.83 -24.42
CA LEU A 414 9.43 10.02 -23.77
C LEU A 414 10.18 10.94 -22.82
N VAL A 415 9.83 10.84 -21.54
CA VAL A 415 10.42 11.67 -20.48
C VAL A 415 11.37 10.81 -19.67
N SER A 416 12.66 11.10 -19.76
CA SER A 416 13.71 10.40 -19.01
C SER A 416 14.43 11.36 -18.08
N ARG A 417 14.94 10.85 -16.96
CA ARG A 417 15.70 11.66 -16.01
C ARG A 417 17.11 11.91 -16.56
N SER A 418 17.55 13.17 -16.50
CA SER A 418 18.90 13.57 -16.88
C SER A 418 19.79 13.63 -15.64
N TYR A 419 20.85 12.81 -15.63
CA TYR A 419 21.85 12.77 -14.55
C TYR A 419 23.13 13.55 -14.88
N ALA A 420 23.16 14.23 -16.03
CA ALA A 420 24.40 14.78 -16.57
C ALA A 420 24.89 16.07 -15.89
N HIS A 421 24.06 16.78 -15.12
CA HIS A 421 24.40 18.07 -14.49
C HIS A 421 24.00 18.11 -13.01
N GLN A 422 24.70 18.92 -12.21
CA GLN A 422 24.58 18.97 -10.74
C GLN A 422 23.27 19.55 -10.16
N ASN A 423 22.25 19.82 -11.00
CA ASN A 423 20.86 20.01 -10.58
C ASN A 423 19.98 19.17 -11.52
N ALA A 424 19.39 18.09 -11.00
CA ALA A 424 18.72 17.05 -11.78
C ALA A 424 17.51 17.58 -12.56
N GLY A 425 17.47 17.29 -13.86
CA GLY A 425 16.38 17.66 -14.78
C GLY A 425 15.83 16.46 -15.55
N TRP A 426 15.05 16.71 -16.59
CA TRP A 426 14.49 15.69 -17.48
C TRP A 426 14.81 15.98 -18.94
N ILE A 427 15.04 14.93 -19.72
CA ILE A 427 15.02 15.00 -21.18
C ILE A 427 13.62 14.61 -21.65
N ILE A 428 13.04 15.44 -22.49
CA ILE A 428 11.72 15.22 -23.09
C ILE A 428 11.92 15.09 -24.59
N ASN A 429 11.53 13.93 -25.12
CA ASN A 429 11.50 13.66 -26.55
C ASN A 429 10.07 13.40 -27.00
N THR A 430 9.74 13.79 -28.22
CA THR A 430 8.50 13.33 -28.85
C THR A 430 8.74 11.97 -29.52
N ARG A 431 7.76 11.06 -29.44
CA ARG A 431 7.86 9.74 -30.08
C ARG A 431 7.75 9.81 -31.61
N THR A 432 7.10 10.85 -32.13
CA THR A 432 6.85 11.04 -33.57
C THR A 432 7.97 11.82 -34.26
N GLU A 433 8.68 12.70 -33.55
CA GLU A 433 9.78 13.51 -34.08
C GLU A 433 10.98 13.50 -33.11
N PRO A 434 11.84 12.46 -33.19
CA PRO A 434 12.99 12.31 -32.28
C PRO A 434 14.03 13.42 -32.39
N ALA A 435 13.98 14.23 -33.46
CA ALA A 435 14.90 15.34 -33.71
C ALA A 435 14.62 16.56 -32.82
N MET A 436 13.44 16.66 -32.19
CA MET A 436 13.12 17.70 -31.22
C MET A 436 13.21 17.17 -29.79
N SER A 437 14.38 17.35 -29.20
CA SER A 437 14.64 17.04 -27.79
C SER A 437 14.67 18.31 -26.95
N TRP A 438 14.11 18.24 -25.75
CA TRP A 438 14.08 19.34 -24.79
C TRP A 438 14.69 18.91 -23.46
N HIS A 439 15.33 19.85 -22.79
CA HIS A 439 15.88 19.68 -21.45
C HIS A 439 15.07 20.53 -20.48
N LEU A 440 14.30 19.88 -19.62
CA LEU A 440 13.56 20.50 -18.54
C LEU A 440 14.47 20.58 -17.30
N LYS A 441 14.82 21.80 -16.88
CA LYS A 441 15.61 22.05 -15.66
C LYS A 441 14.70 22.63 -14.58
N ALA A 442 14.82 22.12 -13.36
CA ALA A 442 14.08 22.64 -12.21
C ALA A 442 14.82 23.82 -11.55
N GLN A 443 14.07 24.72 -10.92
CA GLN A 443 14.56 25.73 -9.98
C GLN A 443 15.73 26.57 -10.54
N VAL A 444 15.54 27.11 -11.74
CA VAL A 444 16.58 27.86 -12.45
C VAL A 444 16.54 29.31 -12.02
N ASP A 445 17.66 29.85 -11.53
CA ASP A 445 17.80 31.28 -11.28
C ASP A 445 17.92 32.05 -12.61
N LEU A 446 16.99 32.98 -12.84
CA LEU A 446 17.01 33.91 -13.95
C LEU A 446 17.22 35.33 -13.41
N GLY A 447 18.37 35.92 -13.74
CA GLY A 447 18.67 37.30 -13.37
C GLY A 447 19.40 38.05 -14.48
N VAL A 448 20.19 39.04 -14.08
CA VAL A 448 20.90 39.94 -15.00
C VAL A 448 21.80 39.17 -15.98
N LYS A 449 22.39 38.05 -15.53
CA LYS A 449 23.25 37.20 -16.37
C LYS A 449 22.49 36.56 -17.53
N GLU A 450 21.20 36.29 -17.34
CA GLU A 450 20.30 35.70 -18.33
C GLU A 450 19.49 36.77 -19.08
N GLY A 451 19.78 38.06 -18.85
CA GLY A 451 19.09 39.19 -19.44
C GLY A 451 17.76 39.55 -18.79
N VAL A 452 17.46 38.97 -17.61
CA VAL A 452 16.21 39.21 -16.87
C VAL A 452 16.42 40.31 -15.84
N GLY A 453 15.65 41.39 -15.93
CA GLY A 453 15.82 42.59 -15.10
C GLY A 453 15.40 42.44 -13.64
N ILE A 454 14.58 41.44 -13.31
CA ILE A 454 14.13 41.12 -11.95
C ILE A 454 14.52 39.68 -11.67
N LEU A 455 15.23 39.45 -10.57
CA LEU A 455 15.61 38.09 -10.16
C LEU A 455 14.35 37.25 -9.97
N SER A 456 14.28 36.14 -10.71
CA SER A 456 13.15 35.22 -10.69
C SER A 456 13.65 33.79 -10.73
N ARG A 457 12.94 32.90 -10.05
CA ARG A 457 13.21 31.46 -10.05
C ARG A 457 11.94 30.73 -10.48
N PRO A 458 11.73 30.48 -11.79
CA PRO A 458 10.69 29.58 -12.25
C PRO A 458 10.88 28.17 -11.70
N ASP A 459 9.77 27.45 -11.52
CA ASP A 459 9.78 26.06 -11.08
C ASP A 459 10.49 25.17 -12.08
N TYR A 460 10.24 25.41 -13.38
CA TYR A 460 10.95 24.76 -14.46
C TYR A 460 11.31 25.72 -15.60
N VAL A 461 12.42 25.41 -16.29
CA VAL A 461 12.74 25.99 -17.60
C VAL A 461 12.95 24.88 -18.60
N LEU A 462 12.20 24.93 -19.69
CA LEU A 462 12.27 23.99 -20.81
C LEU A 462 13.20 24.56 -21.89
N TYR A 463 14.40 24.01 -22.01
CA TYR A 463 15.41 24.41 -22.99
C TYR A 463 15.35 23.52 -24.23
N PRO A 464 15.35 24.07 -25.45
CA PRO A 464 15.54 23.26 -26.65
C PRO A 464 16.99 22.74 -26.70
N LEU A 465 17.18 21.44 -26.94
CA LEU A 465 18.53 20.88 -27.11
C LEU A 465 19.12 21.20 -28.49
N MET A 466 18.27 21.39 -29.50
CA MET A 466 18.68 21.94 -30.79
C MET A 466 18.65 23.47 -30.70
N GLN A 467 19.84 24.08 -30.68
CA GLN A 467 19.97 25.54 -30.69
C GLN A 467 19.50 26.09 -32.05
N SER A 468 18.39 26.82 -32.04
CA SER A 468 17.88 27.58 -33.17
C SER A 468 17.44 28.95 -32.65
N GLU A 469 17.86 30.02 -33.29
CA GLU A 469 17.47 31.40 -32.91
C GLU A 469 15.95 31.62 -32.95
N LYS A 470 15.21 30.73 -33.63
CA LYS A 470 13.74 30.77 -33.71
C LYS A 470 13.04 30.16 -32.51
N ILE A 471 13.71 29.34 -31.70
CA ILE A 471 13.09 28.57 -30.61
C ILE A 471 13.68 29.03 -29.27
N LYS A 472 12.86 29.70 -28.47
CA LYS A 472 13.27 30.24 -27.16
C LYS A 472 12.95 29.25 -26.04
N PRO A 473 13.78 29.18 -24.98
CA PRO A 473 13.44 28.45 -23.77
C PRO A 473 12.13 28.96 -23.12
N VAL A 474 11.40 28.07 -22.46
CA VAL A 474 10.12 28.39 -21.80
C VAL A 474 10.29 28.34 -20.29
N ALA A 475 10.03 29.46 -19.60
CA ALA A 475 9.93 29.51 -18.16
C ALA A 475 8.50 29.15 -17.71
N ILE A 476 8.39 28.22 -16.76
CA ILE A 476 7.13 27.61 -16.31
C ILE A 476 6.98 27.91 -14.82
N PHE A 477 5.83 28.50 -14.47
CA PHE A 477 5.43 28.78 -13.10
C PHE A 477 4.18 27.98 -12.73
N LEU A 478 4.24 27.34 -11.57
CA LEU A 478 3.27 26.40 -11.03
C LEU A 478 2.81 26.91 -9.66
N ASP A 479 2.18 28.08 -9.70
CA ASP A 479 1.78 28.82 -8.51
C ASP A 479 0.56 28.22 -7.82
N GLY A 480 0.77 27.66 -6.63
CA GLY A 480 -0.32 27.24 -5.77
C GLY A 480 -1.01 28.43 -5.10
N PHE A 481 -2.36 28.44 -5.07
CA PHE A 481 -3.15 29.50 -4.42
C PHE A 481 -2.71 29.78 -2.97
N ALA A 482 -2.36 28.75 -2.21
CA ALA A 482 -1.94 28.87 -0.82
C ALA A 482 -0.68 29.74 -0.63
N PHE A 483 0.19 29.81 -1.65
CA PHE A 483 1.48 30.48 -1.58
C PHE A 483 1.50 31.83 -2.31
N HIS A 484 0.72 31.99 -3.38
CA HIS A 484 0.82 33.16 -4.28
C HIS A 484 -0.32 34.17 -4.18
N LYS A 485 -1.38 33.89 -3.41
CA LYS A 485 -2.55 34.78 -3.30
C LYS A 485 -2.20 36.21 -2.84
N ASP A 486 -1.15 36.36 -2.04
CA ASP A 486 -0.73 37.64 -1.44
C ASP A 486 0.46 38.28 -2.19
N SER A 487 1.02 37.61 -3.22
CA SER A 487 2.21 38.05 -3.97
C SER A 487 1.96 38.30 -5.47
N VAL A 488 0.69 38.32 -5.91
CA VAL A 488 0.30 38.38 -7.33
C VAL A 488 0.99 39.50 -8.10
N SER A 489 1.12 40.70 -7.52
CA SER A 489 1.79 41.84 -8.17
C SER A 489 3.26 41.56 -8.46
N ASP A 490 3.98 41.00 -7.49
CA ASP A 490 5.40 40.67 -7.62
C ASP A 490 5.62 39.56 -8.63
N ASP A 491 4.73 38.57 -8.65
CA ASP A 491 4.79 37.44 -9.58
C ASP A 491 4.55 37.89 -11.03
N VAL A 492 3.60 38.81 -11.26
CA VAL A 492 3.39 39.44 -12.57
C VAL A 492 4.62 40.22 -13.02
N GLN A 493 5.25 41.00 -12.14
CA GLN A 493 6.44 41.78 -12.49
C GLN A 493 7.63 40.88 -12.88
N LYS A 494 7.88 39.82 -12.10
CA LYS A 494 8.92 38.83 -12.41
C LYS A 494 8.70 38.18 -13.77
N ARG A 495 7.46 37.78 -14.08
CA ARG A 495 7.10 37.17 -15.38
C ARG A 495 7.23 38.16 -16.53
N GLN A 496 6.84 39.40 -16.33
CA GLN A 496 6.98 40.44 -17.35
C GLN A 496 8.46 40.70 -17.64
N ALA A 497 9.31 40.78 -16.61
CA ALA A 497 10.75 40.95 -16.79
C ALA A 497 11.40 39.78 -17.58
N ILE A 498 10.91 38.55 -17.40
CA ILE A 498 11.35 37.39 -18.19
C ILE A 498 10.93 37.54 -19.66
N LYS A 499 9.69 37.97 -19.94
CA LYS A 499 9.21 38.22 -21.32
C LYS A 499 9.99 39.36 -21.99
N ASP A 500 10.21 40.45 -21.26
CA ASP A 500 10.90 41.65 -21.74
C ASP A 500 12.38 41.41 -22.04
N SER A 501 13.00 40.39 -21.41
CA SER A 501 14.37 39.96 -21.75
C SER A 501 14.53 39.57 -23.21
N GLY A 502 13.44 39.19 -23.89
CA GLY A 502 13.46 38.66 -25.25
C GLY A 502 14.11 37.28 -25.37
N ASN A 503 14.66 36.71 -24.29
CA ASN A 503 15.41 35.46 -24.29
C ASN A 503 14.53 34.24 -23.95
N PHE A 504 13.37 34.45 -23.35
CA PHE A 504 12.48 33.38 -22.86
C PHE A 504 11.02 33.62 -23.28
N LEU A 505 10.24 32.54 -23.35
CA LEU A 505 8.77 32.58 -23.37
C LEU A 505 8.23 32.29 -21.96
N GLY A 506 7.19 33.00 -21.51
CA GLY A 506 6.52 32.73 -20.22
C GLY A 506 5.21 31.98 -20.40
N MET A 507 4.98 30.92 -19.61
CA MET A 507 3.75 30.13 -19.62
C MET A 507 3.16 30.04 -18.19
N ASP A 508 1.88 30.43 -18.05
CA ASP A 508 1.16 30.46 -16.77
C ASP A 508 0.02 29.43 -16.75
N SER A 509 -0.17 28.76 -15.62
CA SER A 509 -1.19 27.72 -15.42
C SER A 509 -2.43 28.24 -14.66
N ASP A 510 -3.07 29.30 -15.17
CA ASP A 510 -4.32 29.82 -14.61
C ASP A 510 -5.52 28.92 -14.97
N LEU A 511 -5.68 27.81 -14.25
CA LEU A 511 -6.93 27.02 -14.27
C LEU A 511 -7.98 27.72 -13.38
N GLY A 512 -8.44 28.89 -13.80
CA GLY A 512 -9.25 29.72 -12.92
C GLY A 512 -10.06 30.89 -13.50
N ARG A 513 -10.26 31.06 -14.82
CA ARG A 513 -11.40 31.76 -15.49
C ARG A 513 -11.07 32.08 -16.96
N PRO A 514 -12.09 32.21 -17.85
CA PRO A 514 -11.85 32.54 -19.26
C PRO A 514 -11.57 34.04 -19.41
N SER A 515 -10.31 34.43 -19.57
CA SER A 515 -9.98 35.78 -20.02
C SER A 515 -10.18 35.88 -21.54
N ARG A 516 -11.34 36.40 -21.94
CA ARG A 516 -11.53 37.06 -23.24
C ARG A 516 -10.60 38.27 -23.33
N THR A 517 -9.65 38.29 -24.26
CA THR A 517 -9.31 39.46 -25.14
C THR A 517 -8.24 38.99 -26.15
N ARG A 518 -8.57 38.76 -27.43
CA ARG A 518 -8.23 39.63 -28.58
C ARG A 518 -7.15 40.68 -28.26
N TYR A 519 -5.94 40.53 -28.84
CA TYR A 519 -5.53 41.06 -30.14
C TYR A 519 -4.38 40.24 -30.72
#